data_AF-S4PZA5-F1
#
_entry.id   AF-S4PZA5-F1
#
_cell.length_a   1.000
_cell.length_b   1.000
_cell.length_c   1.000
_cell.angle_alpha   90.00
_cell.angle_beta   90.00
_cell.angle_gamma   90.00
#
_symmetry.space_group_name_H-M   'P 1'
#
loop_
_entity.id
_entity.type
_entity.pdbx_description
1 polymer ?
#
loop_
_entity_poly.entity_id
_entity_poly.type
_entity_poly.pdbx_seq_one_letter_code
_entity_poly.pdbx_strand_id
1 'polypeptide(L)'
;MDRALEIKLTTDKQNRTLTFEDSGIGMTKEELVSNLGTIARSGSKSFIEEIKKQGAEQASSIIGQFGVGFYSAFMVADKIEVFTRSSVAGSPGYKWSSDGSGTYEIQEVDGVPIGTKIVVYLKTDCREFS
;
A
#
# COMPACT_ATOMS: atom_id res chain seq x y z
N MET A 1 13.81 16.40 -8.72
CA MET A 1 12.62 17.24 -8.60
C MET A 1 12.07 17.02 -7.21
N ASP A 2 11.86 18.09 -6.46
CA ASP A 2 11.24 18.01 -5.13
C ASP A 2 9.78 17.58 -5.32
N ARG A 3 9.37 16.48 -4.69
CA ARG A 3 8.03 15.90 -4.87
C ARG A 3 7.26 16.10 -3.59
N ALA A 4 6.10 16.75 -3.65
CA ALA A 4 5.29 17.02 -2.47
C ALA A 4 4.89 15.70 -1.81
N LEU A 5 5.18 15.55 -0.51
CA LEU A 5 4.73 14.42 0.30
C LEU A 5 3.27 14.67 0.69
N GLU A 6 2.38 13.89 0.12
CA GLU A 6 0.94 14.05 0.29
C GLU A 6 0.24 12.70 0.30
N ILE A 7 -0.94 12.67 0.92
CA ILE A 7 -1.87 11.54 0.87
C ILE A 7 -3.18 12.09 0.32
N LYS A 8 -3.67 11.49 -0.77
CA LYS A 8 -4.94 11.83 -1.42
C LYS A 8 -5.95 10.72 -1.18
N LEU A 9 -7.18 11.13 -0.92
CA LEU A 9 -8.33 10.24 -0.83
C LEU A 9 -9.35 10.64 -1.89
N THR A 10 -9.80 9.67 -2.66
CA THR A 10 -10.81 9.86 -3.70
C THR A 10 -11.90 8.83 -3.52
N THR A 11 -13.16 9.25 -3.63
CA THR A 11 -14.32 8.36 -3.57
C THR A 11 -15.08 8.38 -4.90
N ASP A 12 -15.61 7.24 -5.32
CA ASP A 12 -16.37 7.09 -6.55
C ASP A 12 -17.61 6.22 -6.31
N LYS A 13 -18.77 6.87 -6.20
CA LYS A 13 -20.06 6.21 -5.98
C LYS A 13 -20.50 5.33 -7.15
N GLN A 14 -20.12 5.68 -8.38
CA GLN A 14 -20.54 4.93 -9.57
C GLN A 14 -19.81 3.59 -9.61
N ASN A 15 -18.50 3.62 -9.38
CA ASN A 15 -17.65 2.42 -9.38
C ASN A 15 -17.57 1.72 -8.02
N ARG A 16 -18.12 2.33 -6.96
CA ARG A 16 -18.06 1.85 -5.57
C ARG A 16 -16.63 1.71 -5.07
N THR A 17 -15.80 2.71 -5.31
CA THR A 17 -14.40 2.66 -4.91
C THR A 17 -14.05 3.76 -3.91
N LEU A 18 -13.19 3.38 -2.97
CA LEU A 18 -12.43 4.28 -2.12
C LEU A 18 -10.95 4.12 -2.48
N THR A 19 -10.30 5.20 -2.88
CA THR A 19 -8.91 5.18 -3.33
C THR A 19 -8.04 6.00 -2.40
N PHE A 20 -6.93 5.42 -1.97
CA PHE A 20 -5.85 6.08 -1.23
C PHE A 20 -4.64 6.19 -2.14
N GLU A 21 -4.01 7.35 -2.23
CA GLU A 21 -2.77 7.53 -3.00
C GLU A 21 -1.77 8.36 -2.20
N ASP A 22 -0.57 7.81 -2.01
CA ASP A 22 0.55 8.52 -1.40
C ASP A 22 1.71 8.70 -2.38
N SER A 23 2.47 9.77 -2.19
CA SER A 23 3.68 10.09 -2.95
C SER A 23 4.98 9.66 -2.24
N GLY A 24 4.88 8.69 -1.32
CA GLY A 24 5.99 8.16 -0.54
C GLY A 24 6.94 7.26 -1.32
N ILE A 25 7.61 6.34 -0.61
CA ILE A 25 8.72 5.55 -1.18
C ILE A 25 8.29 4.44 -2.14
N GLY A 26 7.01 4.06 -2.13
CA GLY A 26 6.48 2.92 -2.87
C GLY A 26 7.08 1.59 -2.42
N MET A 27 6.93 0.55 -3.26
CA MET A 27 7.44 -0.79 -2.98
C MET A 27 8.08 -1.41 -4.24
N THR A 28 9.12 -2.22 -4.05
CA THR A 28 9.60 -3.17 -5.06
C THR A 28 8.72 -4.41 -5.12
N LYS A 29 8.96 -5.29 -6.10
CA LYS A 29 8.26 -6.58 -6.20
C LYS A 29 8.46 -7.45 -4.96
N GLU A 30 9.69 -7.50 -4.45
CA GLU A 30 10.07 -8.28 -3.28
C GLU A 30 9.37 -7.74 -2.03
N GLU A 31 9.29 -6.41 -1.89
CA GLU A 31 8.57 -5.76 -0.81
C GLU A 31 7.06 -6.00 -0.90
N LEU A 32 6.45 -5.99 -2.09
CA LEU A 32 5.04 -6.36 -2.27
C LEU A 32 4.77 -7.80 -1.79
N VAL A 33 5.58 -8.76 -2.22
CA VAL A 33 5.45 -10.18 -1.82
C VAL A 33 5.65 -10.33 -0.30
N SER A 34 6.67 -9.67 0.24
CA SER A 34 7.02 -9.76 1.65
C SER A 34 6.00 -9.07 2.57
N ASN A 35 5.53 -7.88 2.20
CA ASN A 35 4.72 -7.02 3.07
C ASN A 35 3.21 -7.26 2.89
N LEU A 36 2.74 -7.56 1.67
CA LEU A 36 1.32 -7.80 1.39
C LEU A 36 0.99 -9.28 1.16
N GLY A 37 1.97 -10.08 0.78
CA GLY A 37 1.79 -11.53 0.58
C GLY A 37 1.98 -12.38 1.84
N THR A 38 2.53 -11.81 2.92
CA THR A 38 2.76 -12.53 4.19
C THR A 38 2.00 -11.85 5.33
N ILE A 39 0.94 -12.50 5.82
CA ILE A 39 0.16 -12.00 6.94
C ILE A 39 1.06 -11.88 8.19
N ALA A 40 0.91 -10.77 8.93
CA ALA A 40 1.65 -10.45 10.15
C ALA A 40 3.15 -10.12 9.98
N ARG A 41 3.57 -9.70 8.78
CA ARG A 41 4.90 -9.14 8.53
C ARG A 41 4.83 -7.62 8.33
N SER A 42 5.59 -6.87 9.15
CA SER A 42 5.63 -5.40 9.09
C SER A 42 6.99 -4.90 8.61
N GLY A 43 7.07 -4.42 7.37
CA GLY A 43 8.28 -3.75 6.86
C GLY A 43 8.66 -2.50 7.66
N SER A 44 7.67 -1.73 8.12
CA SER A 44 7.88 -0.54 8.95
C SER A 44 8.55 -0.86 10.29
N LYS A 45 8.29 -2.03 10.89
CA LYS A 45 8.95 -2.47 12.12
C LYS A 45 10.43 -2.75 11.88
N SER A 46 10.76 -3.48 10.82
CA SER A 46 12.16 -3.74 10.43
C SER A 46 12.92 -2.45 10.17
N PHE A 47 12.27 -1.48 9.52
CA PHE A 47 12.84 -0.15 9.29
C PHE A 47 13.10 0.63 10.59
N ILE A 48 12.16 0.60 11.56
CA ILE A 48 12.38 1.20 12.89
C ILE A 48 13.60 0.60 13.58
N GLU A 49 13.76 -0.72 13.54
CA GLU A 49 14.89 -1.40 14.18
C GLU A 49 16.22 -0.99 13.55
N GLU A 50 16.26 -0.76 12.24
CA GLU A 50 17.44 -0.30 11.51
C GLU A 50 17.79 1.15 11.82
N ILE A 51 16.80 2.05 11.85
CA ILE A 51 16.97 3.46 12.22
C ILE A 51 17.41 3.62 13.67
N LYS A 52 16.84 2.84 14.61
CA LYS A 52 17.25 2.86 16.02
C LYS A 52 18.71 2.46 16.19
N LYS A 53 19.21 1.49 15.41
CA LYS A 53 20.64 1.13 15.39
C LYS A 53 21.54 2.25 14.87
N GLN A 54 21.00 3.13 14.01
CA GLN A 54 21.71 4.28 13.45
C GLN A 54 21.58 5.56 14.30
N GLY A 55 20.91 5.51 15.46
CA GLY A 55 20.85 6.62 16.42
C GLY A 55 19.94 7.78 16.02
N ALA A 56 19.02 7.58 15.08
CA ALA A 56 18.11 8.62 14.60
C ALA A 56 16.78 8.66 15.38
N GLU A 57 16.36 9.87 15.80
CA GLU A 57 15.12 10.11 16.58
C GLU A 57 13.82 9.92 15.77
N GLN A 58 13.91 9.68 14.46
CA GLN A 58 12.76 9.54 13.55
C GLN A 58 11.94 8.25 13.77
N ALA A 59 12.37 7.37 14.68
CA ALA A 59 11.62 6.18 15.05
C ALA A 59 10.24 6.49 15.67
N SER A 60 10.05 7.69 16.24
CA SER A 60 8.81 8.10 16.92
C SER A 60 7.65 8.44 15.98
N SER A 61 7.90 8.78 14.71
CA SER A 61 6.86 9.12 13.73
C SER A 61 6.27 7.92 13.00
N ILE A 62 6.75 6.70 13.27
CA ILE A 62 6.29 5.48 12.59
C ILE A 62 5.19 4.80 13.41
N ILE A 63 3.98 4.79 12.86
CA ILE A 63 2.76 4.29 13.52
C ILE A 63 2.62 2.77 13.37
N GLY A 64 2.79 2.24 12.16
CA GLY A 64 2.51 0.84 11.83
C GLY A 64 3.61 -0.12 12.29
N GLN A 65 3.30 -1.04 13.20
CA GLN A 65 4.28 -2.00 13.74
C GLN A 65 3.86 -3.47 13.62
N PHE A 66 2.57 -3.73 13.40
CA PHE A 66 1.99 -5.08 13.51
C PHE A 66 1.86 -5.83 12.17
N GLY A 67 1.92 -5.15 11.03
CA GLY A 67 1.89 -5.82 9.71
C GLY A 67 0.55 -6.47 9.36
N VAL A 68 -0.53 -6.04 10.02
CA VAL A 68 -1.90 -6.51 9.76
C VAL A 68 -2.85 -5.41 9.27
N GLY A 69 -2.45 -4.14 9.40
CA GLY A 69 -3.33 -2.99 9.15
C GLY A 69 -3.88 -2.94 7.73
N PHE A 70 -3.10 -3.33 6.73
CA PHE A 70 -3.55 -3.40 5.34
C PHE A 70 -4.76 -4.32 5.15
N TYR A 71 -4.77 -5.48 5.83
CA TYR A 71 -5.84 -6.47 5.66
C TYR A 71 -7.17 -6.04 6.29
N SER A 72 -7.19 -4.99 7.13
CA SER A 72 -8.45 -4.41 7.63
C SER A 72 -9.34 -3.91 6.49
N ALA A 73 -8.77 -3.54 5.35
CA ALA A 73 -9.53 -3.11 4.18
C ALA A 73 -10.45 -4.22 3.61
N PHE A 74 -10.11 -5.50 3.77
CA PHE A 74 -10.98 -6.62 3.35
C PHE A 74 -12.25 -6.77 4.21
N MET A 75 -12.36 -6.06 5.34
CA MET A 75 -13.62 -5.99 6.08
C MET A 75 -14.72 -5.36 5.22
N VAL A 76 -14.37 -4.36 4.41
CA VAL A 76 -15.31 -3.56 3.60
C VAL A 76 -15.16 -3.75 2.10
N ALA A 77 -14.14 -4.49 1.64
CA ALA A 77 -13.82 -4.66 0.23
C ALA A 77 -14.19 -6.04 -0.31
N ASP A 78 -14.73 -6.08 -1.53
CA ASP A 78 -14.82 -7.28 -2.36
C ASP A 78 -13.48 -7.57 -3.08
N LYS A 79 -12.72 -6.51 -3.38
CA LYS A 79 -11.43 -6.59 -4.08
C LYS A 79 -10.54 -5.42 -3.68
N ILE A 80 -9.25 -5.65 -3.62
CA ILE A 80 -8.25 -4.59 -3.46
C ILE A 80 -7.25 -4.68 -4.62
N GLU A 81 -6.95 -3.55 -5.23
CA GLU A 81 -5.85 -3.39 -6.18
C GLU A 81 -4.85 -2.37 -5.64
N VAL A 82 -3.56 -2.72 -5.64
CA VAL A 82 -2.47 -1.85 -5.22
C VAL A 82 -1.57 -1.60 -6.42
N PHE A 83 -1.38 -0.34 -6.77
CA PHE A 83 -0.43 0.10 -7.79
C PHE A 83 0.71 0.80 -7.08
N THR A 84 1.94 0.39 -7.32
CA THR A 84 3.10 0.97 -6.64
C THR A 84 4.32 1.00 -7.53
N ARG A 85 5.18 2.00 -7.33
CA ARG A 85 6.52 2.05 -7.91
C ARG A 85 7.48 2.53 -6.85
N SER A 86 8.55 1.77 -6.64
CA SER A 86 9.61 2.14 -5.71
C SER A 86 10.32 3.43 -6.16
N SER A 87 10.77 4.21 -5.19
CA SER A 87 11.62 5.38 -5.38
C SER A 87 13.07 5.01 -5.78
N VAL A 88 13.44 3.73 -5.69
CA VAL A 88 14.74 3.23 -6.17
C VAL A 88 14.86 3.46 -7.68
N ALA A 89 15.99 4.01 -8.10
CA ALA A 89 16.21 4.38 -9.49
C ALA A 89 16.07 3.17 -10.44
N GLY A 90 15.28 3.34 -11.50
CA GLY A 90 15.03 2.29 -12.49
C GLY A 90 14.03 1.22 -12.06
N SER A 91 13.39 1.35 -10.88
CA SER A 91 12.36 0.39 -10.48
C SER A 91 11.11 0.44 -11.38
N PRO A 92 10.62 -0.72 -11.85
CA PRO A 92 9.38 -0.80 -12.60
C PRO A 92 8.15 -0.58 -11.69
N GLY A 93 7.01 -0.32 -12.30
CA GLY A 93 5.72 -0.24 -11.62
C GLY A 93 5.07 -1.62 -11.50
N TYR A 94 4.36 -1.85 -10.41
CA TYR A 94 3.66 -3.11 -10.15
C TYR A 94 2.20 -2.89 -9.77
N LYS A 95 1.36 -3.84 -10.17
CA LYS A 95 -0.01 -4.01 -9.73
C LYS A 95 -0.10 -5.29 -8.91
N TRP A 96 -0.52 -5.17 -7.66
CA TRP A 96 -0.95 -6.28 -6.82
C TRP A 96 -2.48 -6.32 -6.77
N SER A 97 -3.10 -7.50 -6.79
CA SER A 97 -4.56 -7.65 -6.73
C SER A 97 -4.96 -8.88 -5.91
N SER A 98 -5.99 -8.74 -5.07
CA SER A 98 -6.59 -9.85 -4.33
C SER A 98 -8.06 -9.56 -4.00
N ASP A 99 -8.85 -10.62 -3.89
CA ASP A 99 -10.23 -10.62 -3.38
C ASP A 99 -10.32 -11.04 -1.90
N GLY A 100 -9.18 -11.29 -1.25
CA GLY A 100 -9.12 -11.73 0.15
C GLY A 100 -9.35 -13.23 0.34
N SER A 101 -9.45 -14.03 -0.73
CA SER A 101 -9.63 -15.49 -0.68
C SER A 101 -8.37 -16.28 -0.24
N GLY A 102 -7.27 -15.59 0.05
CA GLY A 102 -5.99 -16.18 0.42
C GLY A 102 -4.98 -16.28 -0.73
N THR A 103 -5.35 -15.85 -1.93
CA THR A 103 -4.44 -15.73 -3.09
C THR A 103 -4.35 -14.28 -3.58
N TYR A 104 -3.28 -13.96 -4.31
CA TYR A 104 -3.09 -12.66 -4.93
C TYR A 104 -2.26 -12.80 -6.22
N GLU A 105 -2.35 -11.79 -7.08
CA GLU A 105 -1.56 -11.68 -8.30
C GLU A 105 -0.66 -10.46 -8.25
N ILE A 106 0.53 -10.55 -8.85
CA ILE A 106 1.42 -9.40 -9.09
C ILE A 106 1.78 -9.35 -10.57
N GLN A 107 1.59 -8.19 -11.17
CA GLN A 107 1.89 -7.92 -12.58
C GLN A 107 2.71 -6.64 -12.70
N GLU A 108 3.69 -6.62 -13.60
CA GLU A 108 4.40 -5.39 -13.97
C GLU A 108 3.48 -4.51 -14.83
N VAL A 109 3.46 -3.22 -14.56
CA VAL A 109 2.57 -2.25 -15.23
C VAL A 109 3.28 -0.92 -15.45
N ASP A 110 3.05 -0.33 -16.62
CA ASP A 110 3.59 0.97 -16.99
C ASP A 110 2.78 2.13 -16.37
N GLY A 111 3.38 3.32 -16.37
CA GLY A 111 2.69 4.56 -16.02
C GLY A 111 2.38 4.75 -14.53
N VAL A 112 2.85 3.85 -13.66
CA VAL A 112 2.67 4.00 -12.21
C VAL A 112 3.63 5.06 -11.66
N PRO A 113 3.15 6.12 -10.97
CA PRO A 113 4.01 7.09 -10.30
C PRO A 113 4.77 6.46 -9.13
N ILE A 114 5.91 7.05 -8.70
CA ILE A 114 6.55 6.64 -7.42
C ILE A 114 5.54 6.85 -6.29
N GLY A 115 5.50 5.91 -5.33
CA GLY A 115 4.52 5.91 -4.23
C GLY A 115 3.58 4.71 -4.34
N THR A 116 2.42 4.81 -3.71
CA THR A 116 1.43 3.72 -3.67
C THR A 116 0.02 4.27 -3.85
N LYS A 117 -0.76 3.61 -4.70
CA LYS A 117 -2.19 3.83 -4.88
C LYS A 117 -2.93 2.53 -4.55
N ILE A 118 -3.85 2.60 -3.59
CA ILE A 118 -4.70 1.48 -3.16
C ILE A 118 -6.12 1.79 -3.58
N VAL A 119 -6.70 0.95 -4.44
CA VAL A 119 -8.09 1.01 -4.86
C VAL A 119 -8.86 -0.08 -4.12
N VAL A 120 -9.80 0.36 -3.28
CA VAL A 120 -10.68 -0.51 -2.49
C VAL A 120 -12.02 -0.59 -3.20
N TYR A 121 -12.34 -1.74 -3.78
CA TYR A 121 -13.65 -2.01 -4.38
C TYR A 121 -14.60 -2.46 -3.28
N LEU A 122 -15.52 -1.58 -2.89
CA LEU A 122 -16.35 -1.76 -1.71
C LEU A 122 -17.44 -2.81 -1.92
N LYS A 123 -17.72 -3.57 -0.87
CA LYS A 123 -18.88 -4.45 -0.76
C LYS A 123 -20.16 -3.64 -0.94
N THR A 124 -21.22 -4.33 -1.38
CA THR A 124 -22.50 -3.66 -1.66
C THR A 124 -23.14 -3.04 -0.42
N ASP A 125 -22.93 -3.62 0.76
CA ASP A 125 -23.39 -3.15 2.06
C ASP A 125 -22.41 -2.16 2.75
N CYS A 126 -21.28 -1.84 2.11
CA CYS A 126 -20.30 -0.85 2.61
C CYS A 126 -20.16 0.35 1.66
N ARG A 127 -21.18 0.63 0.84
CA ARG A 127 -21.14 1.71 -0.17
C ARG A 127 -21.11 3.11 0.44
N GLU A 128 -21.41 3.27 1.73
CA GLU A 128 -21.33 4.55 2.43
C GLU A 128 -19.92 5.17 2.42
N PHE A 129 -18.88 4.37 2.15
CA PHE A 129 -17.50 4.83 2.04
C PHE A 129 -17.09 5.29 0.63
N SER A 130 -18.01 5.27 -0.35
CA SER A 130 -17.80 5.77 -1.73
C SER A 130 -18.47 7.12 -2.04
#